data_AF-A0A7Y3M594-F1
#
_entry.id   AF-A0A7Y3M594-F1
#
_cell.length_a   1.000
_cell.length_b   1.000
_cell.length_c   1.000
_cell.angle_alpha   90.00
_cell.angle_beta   90.00
_cell.angle_gamma   90.00
#
_symmetry.space_group_name_H-M   'P 1'
#
loop_
_entity.id
_entity.type
_entity.pdbx_description
1 polymer ?
#
loop_
_entity_poly.entity_id
_entity_poly.type
_entity_poly.pdbx_seq_one_letter_code
_entity_poly.pdbx_strand_id
1 'polypeptide(L)'
;MSTKTSVKNNGVMLNAYPDSIGFKLRDTIKMLQRPEFKDAFSLFYVLPTFFNSDLDRGFSIIDYNINEELVSVSDLKALEQLNIQLKFDIVLNHLSVASPQFKDLLKNGKDSKYKDFFINWNSFWEGHGTMNEEGIIIPKEEFLDKLFMRKSGLPILKVPFPDGSIQPYWNTFYQKISYNKIKIDDLNGIEDLNEAHKEVIVKNVNSAIENNESIDDIEIEVSTAVKKQILSVVDRNCTYLGQMDVNANSELVWDFYEDTLAKVKRYGCEVLRLDAFAYLHKEVGESNFFNTPGTWDYLDRIKAIADKNDLKLLPEIHAEYGAGLHHEVSEKGYKIYDFFLPGLVIHTLEKKSNTALVKWAQEIVENKYDVVNMLGCHDGIPVLDLKGKIVNGIYNRGLLLDDDIEDLMNLILDRGGRIKNLYDSEGNKISYYQINATYFSALGEDEQKLLLARAIQLFMPGIPQIWYLDLFAGKNDYKALEKAGDGGHKEINRSTLTAKDVEAGLKTDIVKNQLELIRLRNNSKAFLGVLKINAPQEHKISFTWKKKEHFAELKANLITKKFTISYNESGVNYMNDY
;
A
#
# COMPACT_ATOMS: atom_id res chain seq x y z
N MET A 1 30.91 -10.91 26.00
CA MET A 1 29.63 -10.15 26.03
C MET A 1 29.82 -8.92 25.16
N SER A 2 29.44 -9.03 23.87
CA SER A 2 29.48 -7.89 22.94
C SER A 2 28.36 -6.93 23.33
N THR A 3 28.72 -5.70 23.67
CA THR A 3 27.78 -4.61 23.89
C THR A 3 26.96 -4.42 22.62
N LYS A 4 25.71 -4.91 22.60
CA LYS A 4 24.72 -4.57 21.56
C LYS A 4 24.61 -3.04 21.54
N THR A 5 25.25 -2.40 20.58
CA THR A 5 25.09 -0.98 20.26
C THR A 5 23.59 -0.75 20.10
N SER A 6 22.99 0.11 20.93
CA SER A 6 21.54 0.30 20.92
C SER A 6 21.06 0.64 19.51
N VAL A 7 20.18 -0.19 18.97
CA VAL A 7 19.64 -0.02 17.61
C VAL A 7 18.91 1.32 17.53
N LYS A 8 19.18 2.10 16.48
CA LYS A 8 18.63 3.46 16.31
C LYS A 8 17.17 3.39 15.84
N ASN A 9 16.24 3.47 16.78
CA ASN A 9 14.79 3.46 16.51
C ASN A 9 14.27 4.63 15.63
N ASN A 10 15.10 5.63 15.30
CA ASN A 10 14.75 6.82 14.50
C ASN A 10 15.66 7.01 13.27
N GLY A 11 16.29 5.94 12.77
CA GLY A 11 17.15 5.99 11.59
C GLY A 11 16.38 6.10 10.27
N VAL A 12 17.11 6.21 9.15
CA VAL A 12 16.52 6.23 7.81
C VAL A 12 16.04 4.81 7.44
N MET A 13 14.88 4.74 6.78
CA MET A 13 14.22 3.49 6.40
C MET A 13 14.28 3.29 4.88
N LEU A 14 14.85 2.17 4.41
CA LEU A 14 14.68 1.74 3.01
C LEU A 14 13.28 1.14 2.83
N ASN A 15 12.66 1.31 1.67
CA ASN A 15 11.42 0.62 1.28
C ASN A 15 11.61 -0.02 -0.10
N ALA A 16 11.35 -1.33 -0.18
CA ALA A 16 11.46 -2.10 -1.42
C ALA A 16 10.67 -3.42 -1.34
N TYR A 17 10.35 -3.99 -2.50
CA TYR A 17 9.98 -5.41 -2.59
C TYR A 17 11.24 -6.29 -2.43
N PRO A 18 11.11 -7.54 -1.97
CA PRO A 18 12.18 -8.53 -2.01
C PRO A 18 12.92 -8.61 -3.34
N ASP A 19 12.21 -8.46 -4.47
CA ASP A 19 12.70 -8.55 -5.84
C ASP A 19 12.83 -7.18 -6.55
N SER A 20 12.79 -6.08 -5.81
CA SER A 20 13.03 -4.73 -6.36
C SER A 20 14.47 -4.55 -6.85
N ILE A 21 15.43 -5.20 -6.19
CA ILE A 21 16.83 -5.27 -6.62
C ILE A 21 17.13 -6.72 -6.96
N GLY A 22 17.55 -6.99 -8.20
CA GLY A 22 17.84 -8.34 -8.67
C GLY A 22 16.57 -9.19 -8.77
N PHE A 23 16.60 -10.38 -8.19
CA PHE A 23 15.48 -11.33 -8.27
C PHE A 23 15.00 -11.82 -6.91
N LYS A 24 15.79 -11.61 -5.84
CA LYS A 24 15.51 -12.11 -4.48
C LYS A 24 15.99 -11.10 -3.45
N LEU A 25 15.49 -11.21 -2.22
CA LEU A 25 15.85 -10.33 -1.10
C LEU A 25 17.38 -10.28 -0.88
N ARG A 26 18.05 -11.41 -1.10
CA ARG A 26 19.51 -11.53 -1.01
C ARG A 26 20.26 -10.53 -1.90
N ASP A 27 19.71 -10.15 -3.05
CA ASP A 27 20.36 -9.19 -3.95
C ASP A 27 20.28 -7.75 -3.40
N THR A 28 19.17 -7.39 -2.76
CA THR A 28 19.06 -6.15 -1.95
C THR A 28 20.04 -6.18 -0.78
N ILE A 29 20.18 -7.31 -0.09
CA ILE A 29 21.14 -7.47 1.03
C ILE A 29 22.58 -7.28 0.55
N LYS A 30 22.94 -7.87 -0.60
CA LYS A 30 24.27 -7.67 -1.21
C LYS A 30 24.52 -6.20 -1.53
N MET A 31 23.52 -5.48 -2.04
CA MET A 31 23.60 -4.04 -2.25
C MET A 31 23.87 -3.31 -0.92
N LEU A 32 23.11 -3.62 0.13
CA LEU A 32 23.27 -3.00 1.46
C LEU A 32 24.62 -3.33 2.13
N GLN A 33 25.24 -4.46 1.79
CA GLN A 33 26.58 -4.84 2.26
C GLN A 33 27.71 -4.06 1.58
N ARG A 34 27.44 -3.34 0.49
CA ARG A 34 28.48 -2.59 -0.21
C ARG A 34 28.93 -1.36 0.61
N PRO A 35 30.21 -0.94 0.51
CA PRO A 35 30.72 0.22 1.25
C PRO A 35 29.91 1.51 1.05
N GLU A 36 29.35 1.72 -0.14
CA GLU A 36 28.55 2.89 -0.48
C GLU A 36 27.27 3.00 0.35
N PHE A 37 26.73 1.90 0.87
CA PHE A 37 25.52 1.83 1.69
C PHE A 37 25.79 1.75 3.19
N LYS A 38 27.07 1.67 3.59
CA LYS A 38 27.44 1.57 4.99
C LYS A 38 26.82 2.72 5.79
N ASP A 39 26.14 2.36 6.88
CA ASP A 39 25.47 3.29 7.80
C ASP A 39 24.40 4.18 7.15
N ALA A 40 23.92 3.86 5.95
CA ALA A 40 22.87 4.64 5.27
C ALA A 40 21.47 4.38 5.86
N PHE A 41 21.15 3.13 6.17
CA PHE A 41 19.83 2.71 6.63
C PHE A 41 19.92 1.99 7.98
N SER A 42 18.98 2.28 8.88
CA SER A 42 18.81 1.53 10.13
C SER A 42 17.54 0.68 10.11
N LEU A 43 16.61 0.96 9.18
CA LEU A 43 15.37 0.22 9.01
C LEU A 43 15.20 -0.21 7.55
N PHE A 44 14.52 -1.32 7.34
CA PHE A 44 14.10 -1.79 6.03
C PHE A 44 12.65 -2.25 6.09
N TYR A 45 11.79 -1.50 5.41
CA TYR A 45 10.43 -1.90 5.10
C TYR A 45 10.46 -2.82 3.87
N VAL A 46 10.19 -4.10 4.11
CA VAL A 46 10.11 -5.11 3.05
C VAL A 46 8.64 -5.36 2.74
N LEU A 47 8.27 -5.16 1.48
CA LEU A 47 6.88 -5.27 1.02
C LEU A 47 6.37 -6.72 0.99
N PRO A 48 5.03 -6.93 0.92
CA PRO A 48 4.41 -8.18 1.36
C PRO A 48 4.71 -9.44 0.54
N THR A 49 5.31 -9.36 -0.66
CA THR A 49 5.79 -10.57 -1.37
C THR A 49 6.89 -11.31 -0.61
N PHE A 50 7.37 -10.75 0.51
CA PHE A 50 8.12 -11.47 1.53
C PHE A 50 7.38 -12.72 2.04
N PHE A 51 6.04 -12.69 2.05
CA PHE A 51 5.17 -13.79 2.44
C PHE A 51 4.56 -14.51 1.23
N ASN A 52 4.00 -15.70 1.44
CA ASN A 52 3.28 -16.42 0.39
C ASN A 52 2.02 -15.64 0.00
N SER A 53 1.92 -15.29 -1.28
CA SER A 53 0.89 -14.39 -1.82
C SER A 53 0.67 -14.63 -3.33
N ASP A 54 -0.44 -14.16 -3.88
CA ASP A 54 -0.74 -14.30 -5.32
C ASP A 54 -1.02 -12.97 -6.06
N LEU A 55 -2.11 -12.27 -5.72
CA LEU A 55 -2.53 -11.01 -6.32
C LEU A 55 -1.96 -9.78 -5.61
N ASP A 56 -2.14 -8.65 -6.28
CA ASP A 56 -1.80 -7.31 -5.78
C ASP A 56 -0.36 -7.23 -5.25
N ARG A 57 0.55 -7.95 -5.91
CA ARG A 57 2.00 -7.97 -5.62
C ARG A 57 2.28 -8.10 -4.12
N GLY A 58 1.65 -9.08 -3.47
CA GLY A 58 1.87 -9.39 -2.06
C GLY A 58 0.68 -9.14 -1.15
N PHE A 59 -0.24 -8.23 -1.50
CA PHE A 59 -1.33 -7.85 -0.60
C PHE A 59 -2.48 -8.88 -0.57
N SER A 60 -2.49 -9.86 -1.46
CA SER A 60 -3.36 -11.04 -1.35
C SER A 60 -2.60 -12.19 -0.68
N ILE A 61 -2.59 -12.18 0.66
CA ILE A 61 -1.80 -13.10 1.49
C ILE A 61 -2.45 -14.49 1.55
N ILE A 62 -1.68 -15.52 1.19
CA ILE A 62 -2.06 -16.93 1.38
C ILE A 62 -1.77 -17.32 2.83
N ASP A 63 -0.54 -17.07 3.28
CA ASP A 63 -0.11 -17.23 4.66
C ASP A 63 1.11 -16.35 4.96
N TYR A 64 1.42 -16.16 6.24
CA TYR A 64 2.59 -15.38 6.70
C TYR A 64 3.86 -16.24 6.87
N ASN A 65 3.97 -17.37 6.17
CA ASN A 65 5.27 -18.03 6.02
C ASN A 65 6.08 -17.27 4.96
N ILE A 66 7.41 -17.35 5.05
CA ILE A 66 8.28 -16.71 4.05
C ILE A 66 8.02 -17.30 2.66
N ASN A 67 8.01 -16.45 1.65
CA ASN A 67 8.05 -16.89 0.26
C ASN A 67 9.46 -17.39 -0.06
N GLU A 68 9.66 -18.70 -0.06
CA GLU A 68 10.97 -19.34 -0.27
C GLU A 68 11.55 -19.09 -1.68
N GLU A 69 10.73 -18.65 -2.64
CA GLU A 69 11.22 -18.24 -3.95
C GLU A 69 12.01 -16.94 -3.87
N LEU A 70 11.64 -16.03 -2.96
CA LEU A 70 12.19 -14.68 -2.85
C LEU A 70 13.06 -14.46 -1.60
N VAL A 71 12.80 -15.18 -0.52
CA VAL A 71 13.37 -14.95 0.82
C VAL A 71 13.86 -16.26 1.43
N SER A 72 15.04 -16.23 2.07
CA SER A 72 15.58 -17.36 2.83
C SER A 72 15.84 -17.00 4.28
N VAL A 73 15.90 -18.01 5.16
CA VAL A 73 16.28 -17.81 6.58
C VAL A 73 17.69 -17.20 6.72
N SER A 74 18.60 -17.46 5.77
CA SER A 74 19.93 -16.81 5.75
C SER A 74 19.86 -15.31 5.48
N ASP A 75 18.84 -14.84 4.74
CA ASP A 75 18.66 -13.42 4.47
C ASP A 75 18.31 -12.65 5.74
N LEU A 76 17.45 -13.23 6.61
CA LEU A 76 17.10 -12.66 7.91
C LEU A 76 18.32 -12.52 8.82
N LYS A 77 19.19 -13.53 8.85
CA LYS A 77 20.45 -13.48 9.60
C LYS A 77 21.40 -12.42 9.06
N ALA A 78 21.45 -12.25 7.74
CA ALA A 78 22.31 -11.22 7.12
C ALA A 78 21.80 -9.80 7.42
N LEU A 79 20.47 -9.59 7.45
CA LEU A 79 19.85 -8.32 7.86
C LEU A 79 20.11 -8.01 9.34
N GLU A 80 20.03 -9.01 10.22
CA GLU A 80 20.39 -8.87 11.64
C GLU A 80 21.87 -8.48 11.80
N GLN A 81 22.77 -9.09 11.03
CA GLN A 81 24.20 -8.74 11.03
C GLN A 81 24.50 -7.32 10.54
N LEU A 82 23.67 -6.80 9.63
CA LEU A 82 23.71 -5.39 9.21
C LEU A 82 23.12 -4.43 10.24
N ASN A 83 22.54 -4.93 11.34
CA ASN A 83 21.86 -4.15 12.37
C ASN A 83 20.69 -3.31 11.80
N ILE A 84 19.97 -3.87 10.83
CA ILE A 84 18.81 -3.25 10.18
C ILE A 84 17.53 -3.84 10.77
N GLN A 85 16.67 -2.99 11.34
CA GLN A 85 15.36 -3.39 11.85
C GLN A 85 14.37 -3.58 10.70
N LEU A 86 13.49 -4.57 10.82
CA LEU A 86 12.51 -4.85 9.79
C LEU A 86 11.16 -4.21 10.09
N LYS A 87 10.54 -3.72 9.04
CA LYS A 87 9.13 -3.35 9.01
C LYS A 87 8.42 -4.24 8.00
N PHE A 88 7.25 -4.73 8.36
CA PHE A 88 6.39 -5.52 7.49
C PHE A 88 4.96 -4.99 7.50
N ASP A 89 4.23 -5.36 6.47
CA ASP A 89 2.77 -5.26 6.46
C ASP A 89 2.13 -6.38 7.25
N ILE A 90 1.02 -6.04 7.89
CA ILE A 90 -0.01 -6.98 8.29
C ILE A 90 -1.31 -6.59 7.57
N VAL A 91 -1.69 -7.41 6.62
CA VAL A 91 -2.98 -7.33 5.91
C VAL A 91 -4.02 -7.98 6.82
N LEU A 92 -4.70 -7.15 7.61
CA LEU A 92 -5.70 -7.60 8.57
C LEU A 92 -7.08 -7.75 7.93
N ASN A 93 -7.42 -6.89 6.96
CA ASN A 93 -8.76 -6.83 6.38
C ASN A 93 -9.14 -8.08 5.58
N HIS A 94 -8.20 -8.76 4.93
CA HIS A 94 -8.51 -9.81 3.97
C HIS A 94 -7.40 -10.85 3.84
N LEU A 95 -7.75 -12.04 3.32
CA LEU A 95 -6.80 -13.09 2.91
C LEU A 95 -7.12 -13.57 1.49
N SER A 96 -6.14 -14.21 0.84
CA SER A 96 -6.32 -14.83 -0.48
C SER A 96 -7.38 -15.94 -0.43
N VAL A 97 -8.12 -16.11 -1.52
CA VAL A 97 -8.92 -17.33 -1.82
C VAL A 97 -8.08 -18.61 -1.68
N ALA A 98 -6.78 -18.55 -1.93
CA ALA A 98 -5.86 -19.67 -1.81
C ALA A 98 -5.37 -19.94 -0.37
N SER A 99 -5.75 -19.08 0.61
CA SER A 99 -5.43 -19.27 2.03
C SER A 99 -5.99 -20.60 2.56
N PRO A 100 -5.30 -21.26 3.53
CA PRO A 100 -5.80 -22.49 4.13
C PRO A 100 -7.23 -22.38 4.69
N GLN A 101 -7.56 -21.22 5.26
CA GLN A 101 -8.86 -20.91 5.85
C GLN A 101 -9.96 -20.88 4.78
N PHE A 102 -9.74 -20.16 3.69
CA PHE A 102 -10.75 -20.05 2.62
C PHE A 102 -10.85 -21.34 1.82
N LYS A 103 -9.74 -22.07 1.60
CA LYS A 103 -9.78 -23.40 0.98
C LYS A 103 -10.58 -24.42 1.79
N ASP A 104 -10.46 -24.40 3.11
CA ASP A 104 -11.28 -25.26 3.97
C ASP A 104 -12.76 -24.90 3.89
N LEU A 105 -13.08 -23.59 3.85
CA LEU A 105 -14.43 -23.10 3.63
C LEU A 105 -15.01 -23.56 2.29
N LEU A 106 -14.25 -23.43 1.19
CA LEU A 106 -14.68 -23.91 -0.14
C LEU A 106 -14.83 -25.44 -0.20
N LYS A 107 -14.11 -26.18 0.64
CA LYS A 107 -14.16 -27.66 0.68
C LYS A 107 -15.32 -28.19 1.52
N ASN A 108 -15.57 -27.57 2.68
CA ASN A 108 -16.51 -28.09 3.68
C ASN A 108 -17.79 -27.25 3.80
N GLY A 109 -17.88 -26.10 3.12
CA GLY A 109 -19.03 -25.23 3.14
C GLY A 109 -19.45 -24.84 4.56
N LYS A 110 -20.74 -25.06 4.88
CA LYS A 110 -21.32 -24.76 6.21
C LYS A 110 -20.74 -25.59 7.35
N ASP A 111 -20.12 -26.72 7.05
CA ASP A 111 -19.47 -27.60 8.03
C ASP A 111 -18.00 -27.20 8.29
N SER A 112 -17.48 -26.21 7.56
CA SER A 112 -16.15 -25.66 7.82
C SER A 112 -16.10 -25.00 9.19
N LYS A 113 -14.99 -25.21 9.91
CA LYS A 113 -14.69 -24.43 11.12
C LYS A 113 -14.46 -22.94 10.81
N TYR A 114 -14.20 -22.59 9.55
CA TYR A 114 -13.98 -21.23 9.07
C TYR A 114 -15.22 -20.60 8.42
N LYS A 115 -16.41 -21.19 8.59
CA LYS A 115 -17.68 -20.66 8.04
C LYS A 115 -17.96 -19.19 8.41
N ASP A 116 -17.54 -18.78 9.61
CA ASP A 116 -17.70 -17.42 10.12
C ASP A 116 -16.39 -16.61 10.06
N PHE A 117 -15.32 -17.14 9.48
CA PHE A 117 -14.02 -16.46 9.38
C PHE A 117 -14.04 -15.37 8.29
N PHE A 118 -14.85 -15.55 7.25
CA PHE A 118 -15.04 -14.61 6.15
C PHE A 118 -16.48 -14.10 6.13
N ILE A 119 -16.72 -13.01 5.40
CA ILE A 119 -18.04 -12.37 5.39
C ILE A 119 -18.83 -12.86 4.17
N ASN A 120 -19.83 -13.71 4.41
CA ASN A 120 -20.83 -14.01 3.40
C ASN A 120 -21.73 -12.79 3.19
N TRP A 121 -21.77 -12.27 1.96
CA TRP A 121 -22.48 -11.02 1.64
C TRP A 121 -23.98 -11.11 1.93
N ASN A 122 -24.62 -12.19 1.51
CA ASN A 122 -26.05 -12.38 1.71
C ASN A 122 -26.40 -12.50 3.20
N SER A 123 -25.56 -13.18 3.97
CA SER A 123 -25.77 -13.29 5.43
C SER A 123 -25.61 -11.94 6.12
N PHE A 124 -24.65 -11.12 5.68
CA PHE A 124 -24.45 -9.77 6.22
C PHE A 124 -25.64 -8.84 5.98
N TRP A 125 -26.29 -8.94 4.80
CA TRP A 125 -27.41 -8.07 4.41
C TRP A 125 -28.80 -8.69 4.63
N GLU A 126 -28.90 -9.79 5.36
CA GLU A 126 -30.17 -10.45 5.65
C GLU A 126 -31.16 -9.48 6.32
N GLY A 127 -32.37 -9.34 5.77
CA GLY A 127 -33.38 -8.38 6.26
C GLY A 127 -33.15 -6.91 5.87
N HIS A 128 -32.02 -6.60 5.24
CA HIS A 128 -31.59 -5.23 4.90
C HIS A 128 -31.49 -4.96 3.38
N GLY A 129 -32.08 -5.82 2.57
CA GLY A 129 -32.08 -5.71 1.11
C GLY A 129 -33.06 -6.65 0.42
N THR A 130 -33.01 -6.68 -0.91
CA THR A 130 -33.82 -7.57 -1.76
C THR A 130 -32.95 -8.48 -2.60
N MET A 131 -33.28 -9.77 -2.64
CA MET A 131 -32.59 -10.74 -3.48
C MET A 131 -32.83 -10.45 -4.97
N ASN A 132 -31.77 -10.35 -5.77
CA ASN A 132 -31.87 -10.24 -7.22
C ASN A 132 -31.96 -11.63 -7.90
N GLU A 133 -32.08 -11.64 -9.24
CA GLU A 133 -32.18 -12.87 -10.04
C GLU A 133 -30.90 -13.75 -9.99
N GLU A 134 -29.77 -13.16 -9.64
CA GLU A 134 -28.48 -13.85 -9.47
C GLU A 134 -28.29 -14.45 -8.07
N GLY A 135 -29.27 -14.32 -7.18
CA GLY A 135 -29.17 -14.83 -5.80
C GLY A 135 -28.24 -13.98 -4.92
N ILE A 136 -28.10 -12.70 -5.21
CA ILE A 136 -27.37 -11.71 -4.40
C ILE A 136 -28.36 -10.74 -3.76
N ILE A 137 -28.22 -10.50 -2.45
CA ILE A 137 -28.98 -9.45 -1.78
C ILE A 137 -28.43 -8.08 -2.21
N ILE A 138 -29.28 -7.26 -2.80
CA ILE A 138 -29.00 -5.85 -3.07
C ILE A 138 -29.43 -5.04 -1.84
N PRO A 139 -28.51 -4.36 -1.13
CA PRO A 139 -28.86 -3.53 0.02
C PRO A 139 -29.88 -2.45 -0.35
N LYS A 140 -30.71 -2.03 0.61
CA LYS A 140 -31.56 -0.85 0.44
C LYS A 140 -30.71 0.38 0.10
N GLU A 141 -31.27 1.28 -0.70
CA GLU A 141 -30.62 2.52 -1.17
C GLU A 141 -30.00 3.33 -0.01
N GLU A 142 -30.72 3.47 1.10
CA GLU A 142 -30.24 4.17 2.32
C GLU A 142 -28.93 3.63 2.92
N PHE A 143 -28.60 2.35 2.65
CA PHE A 143 -27.36 1.72 3.07
C PHE A 143 -26.30 1.75 1.96
N LEU A 144 -26.73 1.58 0.71
CA LEU A 144 -25.84 1.58 -0.45
C LEU A 144 -25.18 2.95 -0.63
N ASP A 145 -25.92 4.04 -0.46
CA ASP A 145 -25.44 5.43 -0.59
C ASP A 145 -24.35 5.80 0.41
N LYS A 146 -24.32 5.12 1.56
CA LYS A 146 -23.30 5.33 2.59
C LYS A 146 -22.04 4.52 2.34
N LEU A 147 -22.15 3.39 1.63
CA LEU A 147 -21.10 2.40 1.53
C LEU A 147 -19.89 2.97 0.77
N PHE A 148 -18.71 2.91 1.38
CA PHE A 148 -17.50 3.41 0.76
C PHE A 148 -16.92 2.38 -0.22
N MET A 149 -17.03 2.66 -1.52
CA MET A 149 -16.70 1.72 -2.58
C MET A 149 -15.29 1.91 -3.14
N ARG A 150 -14.59 0.79 -3.39
CA ARG A 150 -13.21 0.76 -3.93
C ARG A 150 -13.09 0.18 -5.35
N LYS A 151 -14.20 -0.33 -5.88
CA LYS A 151 -14.36 -0.82 -7.25
C LYS A 151 -15.80 -0.56 -7.72
N SER A 152 -16.02 -0.62 -9.03
CA SER A 152 -17.36 -0.52 -9.61
C SER A 152 -18.21 -1.75 -9.24
N GLY A 153 -19.51 -1.53 -9.02
CA GLY A 153 -20.44 -2.55 -8.56
C GLY A 153 -20.17 -3.02 -7.12
N LEU A 154 -21.00 -3.95 -6.61
CA LEU A 154 -20.93 -4.43 -5.23
C LEU A 154 -19.55 -5.04 -4.89
N PRO A 155 -19.07 -4.92 -3.63
CA PRO A 155 -17.77 -5.42 -3.22
C PRO A 155 -17.84 -6.92 -2.95
N ILE A 156 -18.14 -7.72 -3.96
CA ILE A 156 -18.34 -9.17 -3.85
C ILE A 156 -17.47 -9.95 -4.84
N LEU A 157 -17.16 -11.19 -4.46
CA LEU A 157 -16.71 -12.26 -5.35
C LEU A 157 -17.65 -13.46 -5.17
N LYS A 158 -18.20 -13.96 -6.29
CA LYS A 158 -19.02 -15.17 -6.36
C LYS A 158 -18.09 -16.39 -6.38
N VAL A 159 -18.26 -17.32 -5.44
CA VAL A 159 -17.44 -18.54 -5.33
C VAL A 159 -18.30 -19.81 -5.26
N PRO A 160 -17.88 -20.92 -5.89
CA PRO A 160 -18.63 -22.17 -5.89
C PRO A 160 -18.44 -22.91 -4.56
N PHE A 161 -19.53 -23.52 -4.06
CA PHE A 161 -19.56 -24.28 -2.83
C PHE A 161 -19.80 -25.78 -3.09
N PRO A 162 -19.46 -26.68 -2.13
CA PRO A 162 -19.57 -28.13 -2.30
C PRO A 162 -20.99 -28.63 -2.57
N ASP A 163 -22.00 -27.90 -2.09
CA ASP A 163 -23.42 -28.20 -2.31
C ASP A 163 -23.91 -27.80 -3.72
N GLY A 164 -23.00 -27.31 -4.57
CA GLY A 164 -23.29 -26.86 -5.93
C GLY A 164 -23.81 -25.43 -6.02
N SER A 165 -24.00 -24.74 -4.90
CA SER A 165 -24.39 -23.33 -4.89
C SER A 165 -23.21 -22.41 -5.22
N ILE A 166 -23.52 -21.20 -5.70
CA ILE A 166 -22.55 -20.12 -5.86
C ILE A 166 -22.88 -19.07 -4.81
N GLN A 167 -21.92 -18.77 -3.94
CA GLN A 167 -22.13 -17.89 -2.78
C GLN A 167 -21.36 -16.57 -2.98
N PRO A 168 -22.00 -15.41 -2.76
CA PRO A 168 -21.29 -14.13 -2.76
C PRO A 168 -20.58 -13.90 -1.43
N TYR A 169 -19.28 -13.70 -1.47
CA TYR A 169 -18.47 -13.29 -0.32
C TYR A 169 -17.94 -11.88 -0.50
N TRP A 170 -17.80 -11.17 0.60
CA TRP A 170 -17.26 -9.81 0.60
C TRP A 170 -15.81 -9.80 0.10
N ASN A 171 -15.55 -8.96 -0.90
CA ASN A 171 -14.26 -8.72 -1.51
C ASN A 171 -14.17 -7.22 -1.84
N THR A 172 -13.55 -6.44 -0.94
CA THR A 172 -13.44 -4.98 -1.06
C THR A 172 -12.50 -4.57 -2.18
N PHE A 173 -11.44 -5.35 -2.41
CA PHE A 173 -10.33 -4.98 -3.29
C PHE A 173 -10.27 -5.85 -4.56
N TYR A 174 -9.08 -6.31 -4.93
CA TYR A 174 -8.83 -7.00 -6.20
C TYR A 174 -9.44 -8.41 -6.19
N GLN A 175 -9.89 -8.80 -7.38
CA GLN A 175 -10.31 -10.15 -7.73
C GLN A 175 -9.88 -10.44 -9.18
N LYS A 176 -9.66 -11.72 -9.48
CA LYS A 176 -9.44 -12.21 -10.82
C LYS A 176 -10.08 -13.58 -10.96
N ILE A 177 -10.96 -13.71 -11.93
CA ILE A 177 -11.53 -14.99 -12.35
C ILE A 177 -10.84 -15.38 -13.66
N SER A 178 -10.30 -16.59 -13.73
CA SER A 178 -9.67 -17.11 -14.94
C SER A 178 -10.29 -18.44 -15.30
N TYR A 179 -11.09 -18.47 -16.36
CA TYR A 179 -11.74 -19.66 -16.85
C TYR A 179 -10.70 -20.59 -17.49
N ASN A 180 -10.67 -21.86 -17.07
CA ASN A 180 -9.81 -22.86 -17.68
C ASN A 180 -10.58 -23.57 -18.80
N LYS A 181 -9.85 -24.08 -19.79
CA LYS A 181 -10.46 -24.86 -20.86
C LYS A 181 -11.17 -26.08 -20.29
N ILE A 182 -12.40 -26.30 -20.73
CA ILE A 182 -13.18 -27.49 -20.42
C ILE A 182 -12.91 -28.61 -21.44
N LYS A 183 -13.13 -29.85 -21.02
CA LYS A 183 -13.07 -31.06 -21.83
C LYS A 183 -14.47 -31.64 -22.00
N ILE A 184 -14.64 -32.51 -22.99
CA ILE A 184 -15.91 -33.24 -23.21
C ILE A 184 -16.31 -33.97 -21.92
N ASP A 185 -15.34 -34.55 -21.22
CA ASP A 185 -15.56 -35.27 -19.97
C ASP A 185 -16.14 -34.40 -18.85
N ASP A 186 -15.88 -33.09 -18.86
CA ASP A 186 -16.39 -32.17 -17.85
C ASP A 186 -17.91 -31.95 -17.98
N LEU A 187 -18.48 -32.24 -19.16
CA LEU A 187 -19.92 -32.17 -19.43
C LEU A 187 -20.64 -33.50 -19.17
N ASN A 188 -19.92 -34.53 -18.72
CA ASN A 188 -20.52 -35.82 -18.37
C ASN A 188 -21.39 -35.67 -17.11
N GLY A 189 -22.70 -35.92 -17.24
CA GLY A 189 -23.68 -35.78 -16.15
C GLY A 189 -24.75 -34.70 -16.40
N ILE A 190 -24.60 -33.91 -17.47
CA ILE A 190 -25.67 -33.03 -17.96
C ILE A 190 -26.60 -33.86 -18.87
N GLU A 191 -27.83 -34.09 -18.42
CA GLU A 191 -28.88 -34.75 -19.21
C GLU A 191 -29.20 -33.91 -20.47
N ASP A 192 -29.62 -34.56 -21.56
CA ASP A 192 -29.94 -33.96 -22.88
C ASP A 192 -28.75 -33.45 -23.75
N LEU A 193 -27.49 -33.75 -23.38
CA LEU A 193 -26.33 -33.52 -24.25
C LEU A 193 -25.86 -34.81 -24.95
N ASN A 194 -25.96 -34.85 -26.29
CA ASN A 194 -25.29 -35.89 -27.09
C ASN A 194 -23.82 -35.50 -27.36
N GLU A 195 -23.01 -36.45 -27.83
CA GLU A 195 -21.57 -36.22 -28.07
C GLU A 195 -21.29 -35.08 -29.06
N ALA A 196 -22.10 -34.93 -30.11
CA ALA A 196 -21.95 -33.84 -31.07
C ALA A 196 -22.25 -32.47 -30.43
N HIS A 197 -23.25 -32.37 -29.55
CA HIS A 197 -23.51 -31.16 -28.77
C HIS A 197 -22.33 -30.84 -27.85
N LYS A 198 -21.79 -31.83 -27.14
CA LYS A 198 -20.63 -31.63 -26.24
C LYS A 198 -19.41 -31.11 -27.00
N GLU A 199 -19.10 -31.65 -28.18
CA GLU A 199 -17.98 -31.18 -29.01
C GLU A 199 -18.14 -29.70 -29.41
N VAL A 200 -19.33 -29.29 -29.84
CA VAL A 200 -19.61 -27.90 -30.22
C VAL A 200 -19.54 -26.97 -29.01
N ILE A 201 -20.12 -27.37 -27.87
CA ILE A 201 -20.09 -26.58 -26.63
C ILE A 201 -18.65 -26.38 -26.16
N VAL A 202 -17.87 -27.45 -26.04
CA VAL A 202 -16.47 -27.39 -25.62
C VAL A 202 -15.65 -26.50 -26.54
N LYS A 203 -15.86 -26.60 -27.86
CA LYS A 203 -15.18 -25.75 -28.83
C LYS A 203 -15.53 -24.27 -28.63
N ASN A 204 -16.83 -23.94 -28.53
CA ASN A 204 -17.28 -22.56 -28.40
C ASN A 204 -16.84 -21.94 -27.07
N VAL A 205 -16.98 -22.67 -25.96
CA VAL A 205 -16.52 -22.25 -24.64
C VAL A 205 -15.02 -22.02 -24.63
N ASN A 206 -14.22 -22.98 -25.13
CA ASN A 206 -12.77 -22.83 -25.14
C ASN A 206 -12.30 -21.69 -26.06
N SER A 207 -13.00 -21.44 -27.17
CA SER A 207 -12.73 -20.29 -28.04
C SER A 207 -13.03 -18.97 -27.33
N ALA A 208 -14.16 -18.87 -26.63
CA ALA A 208 -14.51 -17.69 -25.85
C ALA A 208 -13.47 -17.42 -24.75
N ILE A 209 -13.02 -18.48 -24.05
CA ILE A 209 -11.95 -18.40 -23.04
C ILE A 209 -10.63 -17.91 -23.66
N GLU A 210 -10.22 -18.46 -24.82
CA GLU A 210 -9.00 -18.04 -25.51
C GLU A 210 -9.04 -16.59 -25.98
N ASN A 211 -10.22 -16.10 -26.36
CA ASN A 211 -10.43 -14.74 -26.84
C ASN A 211 -10.74 -13.73 -25.72
N ASN A 212 -10.83 -14.15 -24.45
CA ASN A 212 -11.33 -13.36 -23.32
C ASN A 212 -12.75 -12.79 -23.55
N GLU A 213 -13.60 -13.54 -24.23
CA GLU A 213 -15.02 -13.21 -24.42
C GLU A 213 -15.83 -13.54 -23.16
N SER A 214 -16.96 -12.86 -22.98
CA SER A 214 -17.89 -13.09 -21.87
C SER A 214 -18.50 -14.50 -21.98
N ILE A 215 -18.33 -15.30 -20.93
CA ILE A 215 -18.82 -16.69 -20.90
C ILE A 215 -20.36 -16.73 -20.85
N ASP A 216 -20.99 -15.75 -20.20
CA ASP A 216 -22.45 -15.66 -20.08
C ASP A 216 -23.11 -15.41 -21.44
N ASP A 217 -22.40 -14.70 -22.33
CA ASP A 217 -22.88 -14.28 -23.65
C ASP A 217 -22.68 -15.36 -24.73
N ILE A 218 -22.08 -16.50 -24.40
CA ILE A 218 -21.90 -17.58 -25.37
C ILE A 218 -23.28 -18.09 -25.80
N GLU A 219 -23.54 -18.04 -27.11
CA GLU A 219 -24.71 -18.65 -27.72
C GLU A 219 -24.54 -20.18 -27.71
N ILE A 220 -25.39 -20.85 -26.93
CA ILE A 220 -25.46 -22.31 -26.85
C ILE A 220 -26.89 -22.71 -27.21
N GLU A 221 -27.06 -23.47 -28.29
CA GLU A 221 -28.36 -23.96 -28.77
C GLU A 221 -28.90 -25.10 -27.87
N VAL A 222 -29.19 -24.79 -26.61
CA VAL A 222 -29.76 -25.72 -25.61
C VAL A 222 -30.82 -25.01 -24.78
N SER A 223 -31.60 -25.77 -24.00
CA SER A 223 -32.57 -25.18 -23.08
C SER A 223 -31.87 -24.30 -22.04
N THR A 224 -32.57 -23.29 -21.50
CA THR A 224 -32.03 -22.41 -20.45
C THR A 224 -31.53 -23.19 -19.22
N ALA A 225 -32.20 -24.29 -18.89
CA ALA A 225 -31.79 -25.17 -17.78
C ALA A 225 -30.44 -25.86 -18.06
N VAL A 226 -30.25 -26.38 -19.28
CA VAL A 226 -29.01 -27.01 -19.71
C VAL A 226 -27.88 -25.98 -19.84
N LYS A 227 -28.16 -24.77 -20.38
CA LYS A 227 -27.17 -23.67 -20.42
C LYS A 227 -26.68 -23.33 -19.01
N LYS A 228 -27.56 -23.23 -18.01
CA LYS A 228 -27.16 -23.00 -16.61
C LYS A 228 -26.26 -24.11 -16.05
N GLN A 229 -26.51 -25.37 -16.41
CA GLN A 229 -25.64 -26.49 -15.98
C GLN A 229 -24.26 -26.41 -16.64
N ILE A 230 -24.19 -26.06 -17.93
CA ILE A 230 -22.92 -25.86 -18.65
C ILE A 230 -22.13 -24.71 -18.02
N LEU A 231 -22.77 -23.56 -17.80
CA LEU A 231 -22.13 -22.42 -17.14
C LEU A 231 -21.60 -22.80 -15.75
N SER A 232 -22.37 -23.60 -14.98
CA SER A 232 -21.90 -24.14 -13.69
C SER A 232 -20.65 -25.02 -13.82
N VAL A 233 -20.51 -25.80 -14.89
CA VAL A 233 -19.27 -26.56 -15.17
C VAL A 233 -18.10 -25.63 -15.46
N VAL A 234 -18.32 -24.59 -16.27
CA VAL A 234 -17.29 -23.59 -16.60
C VAL A 234 -16.84 -22.82 -15.36
N ASP A 235 -17.79 -22.41 -14.52
CA ASP A 235 -17.53 -21.76 -13.23
C ASP A 235 -16.74 -22.66 -12.28
N ARG A 236 -17.08 -23.94 -12.21
CA ARG A 236 -16.32 -24.92 -11.41
C ARG A 236 -14.92 -25.18 -11.95
N ASN A 237 -14.72 -24.99 -13.25
CA ASN A 237 -13.43 -25.13 -13.90
C ASN A 237 -12.74 -23.77 -14.12
N CYS A 238 -12.81 -22.89 -13.12
CA CYS A 238 -12.07 -21.64 -13.13
C CYS A 238 -11.15 -21.51 -11.92
N THR A 239 -10.14 -20.65 -12.08
CA THR A 239 -9.24 -20.26 -11.01
C THR A 239 -9.72 -18.93 -10.44
N TYR A 240 -10.08 -18.95 -9.16
CA TYR A 240 -10.45 -17.76 -8.41
C TYR A 240 -9.24 -17.23 -7.65
N LEU A 241 -8.92 -15.97 -7.87
CA LEU A 241 -8.02 -15.21 -7.02
C LEU A 241 -8.80 -14.00 -6.47
N GLY A 242 -8.62 -13.70 -5.20
CA GLY A 242 -9.35 -12.61 -4.57
C GLY A 242 -8.89 -12.34 -3.15
N GLN A 243 -9.01 -11.08 -2.76
CA GLN A 243 -8.76 -10.58 -1.41
C GLN A 243 -10.06 -10.68 -0.60
N MET A 244 -10.30 -11.83 0.05
CA MET A 244 -11.54 -12.13 0.75
C MET A 244 -11.55 -11.50 2.13
N ASP A 245 -12.51 -10.61 2.37
CA ASP A 245 -12.60 -9.87 3.63
C ASP A 245 -12.91 -10.81 4.81
N VAL A 246 -12.12 -10.67 5.87
CA VAL A 246 -12.31 -11.45 7.09
C VAL A 246 -13.39 -10.84 7.97
N ASN A 247 -14.05 -11.66 8.76
CA ASN A 247 -15.06 -11.25 9.72
C ASN A 247 -14.41 -10.98 11.09
N ALA A 248 -14.16 -9.72 11.41
CA ALA A 248 -13.56 -9.33 12.68
C ALA A 248 -14.43 -9.62 13.93
N ASN A 249 -15.70 -10.04 13.76
CA ASN A 249 -16.52 -10.56 14.86
C ASN A 249 -16.17 -12.01 15.23
N SER A 250 -15.36 -12.70 14.42
CA SER A 250 -14.95 -14.07 14.66
C SER A 250 -13.68 -14.14 15.50
N GLU A 251 -13.73 -14.84 16.64
CA GLU A 251 -12.55 -15.03 17.49
C GLU A 251 -11.42 -15.81 16.79
N LEU A 252 -11.73 -16.66 15.81
CA LEU A 252 -10.72 -17.34 15.00
C LEU A 252 -9.85 -16.36 14.19
N VAL A 253 -10.40 -15.21 13.80
CA VAL A 253 -9.65 -14.15 13.10
C VAL A 253 -8.67 -13.49 14.07
N TRP A 254 -9.07 -13.29 15.32
CA TRP A 254 -8.18 -12.73 16.37
C TRP A 254 -7.10 -13.71 16.81
N ASP A 255 -7.41 -15.01 16.91
CA ASP A 255 -6.41 -16.07 17.13
C ASP A 255 -5.38 -16.07 15.99
N PHE A 256 -5.84 -15.95 14.74
CA PHE A 256 -4.97 -15.81 13.58
C PHE A 256 -4.08 -14.57 13.66
N TYR A 257 -4.60 -13.43 14.14
CA TYR A 257 -3.79 -12.23 14.35
C TYR A 257 -2.74 -12.42 15.45
N GLU A 258 -3.07 -13.04 16.59
CA GLU A 258 -2.11 -13.36 17.66
C GLU A 258 -0.95 -14.22 17.12
N ASP A 259 -1.27 -15.31 16.42
CA ASP A 259 -0.28 -16.21 15.82
C ASP A 259 0.59 -15.49 14.77
N THR A 260 -0.04 -14.62 13.97
CA THR A 260 0.66 -13.91 12.90
C THR A 260 1.62 -12.87 13.46
N LEU A 261 1.19 -12.06 14.43
CA LEU A 261 2.03 -11.04 15.06
C LEU A 261 3.24 -11.68 15.76
N ALA A 262 3.04 -12.80 16.45
CA ALA A 262 4.13 -13.59 17.03
C ALA A 262 5.09 -14.13 15.95
N LYS A 263 4.55 -14.59 14.81
CA LYS A 263 5.35 -15.11 13.69
C LYS A 263 6.22 -14.03 13.05
N VAL A 264 5.67 -12.87 12.73
CA VAL A 264 6.44 -11.78 12.09
C VAL A 264 7.49 -11.20 13.05
N LYS A 265 7.23 -11.18 14.37
CA LYS A 265 8.27 -10.84 15.36
C LYS A 265 9.45 -11.81 15.30
N ARG A 266 9.21 -13.11 15.14
CA ARG A 266 10.29 -14.12 14.98
C ARG A 266 11.13 -13.91 13.73
N TYR A 267 10.61 -13.22 12.70
CA TYR A 267 11.40 -12.84 11.53
C TYR A 267 12.24 -11.57 11.73
N GLY A 268 12.19 -10.94 12.91
CA GLY A 268 12.94 -9.72 13.23
C GLY A 268 12.15 -8.43 13.00
N CYS A 269 10.83 -8.50 12.89
CA CYS A 269 9.97 -7.32 12.76
C CYS A 269 9.99 -6.46 14.03
N GLU A 270 10.07 -5.15 13.84
CA GLU A 270 10.01 -4.14 14.90
C GLU A 270 8.85 -3.15 14.69
N VAL A 271 8.45 -2.92 13.44
CA VAL A 271 7.35 -2.02 13.07
C VAL A 271 6.37 -2.77 12.16
N LEU A 272 5.09 -2.77 12.54
CA LEU A 272 4.01 -3.33 11.74
C LEU A 272 3.17 -2.23 11.12
N ARG A 273 3.11 -2.22 9.80
CA ARG A 273 2.15 -1.40 9.05
C ARG A 273 0.81 -2.12 9.03
N LEU A 274 -0.24 -1.49 9.55
CA LEU A 274 -1.60 -2.04 9.45
C LEU A 274 -2.18 -1.63 8.10
N ASP A 275 -2.13 -2.55 7.13
CA ASP A 275 -2.66 -2.32 5.79
C ASP A 275 -4.19 -2.32 5.79
N ALA A 276 -4.79 -1.33 5.12
CA ALA A 276 -6.23 -1.23 4.91
C ALA A 276 -7.09 -1.41 6.19
N PHE A 277 -6.54 -1.05 7.36
CA PHE A 277 -7.19 -1.33 8.65
C PHE A 277 -8.54 -0.61 8.81
N ALA A 278 -8.69 0.57 8.19
CA ALA A 278 -9.94 1.32 8.17
C ALA A 278 -11.13 0.52 7.60
N TYR A 279 -10.90 -0.52 6.80
CA TYR A 279 -11.95 -1.33 6.18
C TYR A 279 -12.35 -2.56 7.01
N LEU A 280 -11.62 -2.87 8.08
CA LEU A 280 -11.80 -4.11 8.85
C LEU A 280 -13.17 -4.17 9.52
N HIS A 281 -13.61 -3.05 10.11
CA HIS A 281 -14.91 -2.97 10.77
C HIS A 281 -16.03 -2.79 9.74
N LYS A 282 -16.98 -3.74 9.74
CA LYS A 282 -18.14 -3.72 8.85
C LYS A 282 -19.42 -3.85 9.66
N GLU A 283 -20.35 -2.93 9.43
CA GLU A 283 -21.65 -2.88 10.09
C GLU A 283 -22.72 -2.36 9.12
N VAL A 284 -23.92 -2.93 9.22
CA VAL A 284 -25.05 -2.54 8.38
C VAL A 284 -25.44 -1.09 8.68
N GLY A 285 -25.54 -0.27 7.64
CA GLY A 285 -25.94 1.14 7.73
C GLY A 285 -24.81 2.13 8.01
N GLU A 286 -23.59 1.64 8.20
CA GLU A 286 -22.36 2.42 8.27
C GLU A 286 -21.64 2.50 6.92
N SER A 287 -20.66 3.40 6.80
CA SER A 287 -19.88 3.56 5.57
C SER A 287 -18.95 2.38 5.28
N ASN A 288 -18.57 1.63 6.32
CA ASN A 288 -17.57 0.56 6.28
C ASN A 288 -16.18 1.06 5.88
N PHE A 289 -15.90 2.32 6.20
CA PHE A 289 -14.59 2.93 6.19
C PHE A 289 -14.41 3.76 7.47
N PHE A 290 -13.52 3.28 8.35
CA PHE A 290 -13.23 3.86 9.66
C PHE A 290 -14.50 4.09 10.51
N ASN A 291 -15.35 3.07 10.61
CA ASN A 291 -16.56 3.15 11.44
C ASN A 291 -16.18 3.43 12.91
N THR A 292 -16.88 4.35 13.56
CA THR A 292 -16.63 4.67 14.97
C THR A 292 -17.85 4.32 15.82
N PRO A 293 -17.67 3.75 17.03
CA PRO A 293 -16.39 3.50 17.71
C PRO A 293 -15.67 2.20 17.29
N GLY A 294 -16.30 1.31 16.53
CA GLY A 294 -15.79 -0.07 16.36
C GLY A 294 -14.39 -0.22 15.75
N THR A 295 -13.95 0.66 14.84
CA THR A 295 -12.56 0.67 14.36
C THR A 295 -11.56 0.98 15.48
N TRP A 296 -11.92 1.83 16.44
CA TRP A 296 -11.07 2.12 17.61
C TRP A 296 -10.96 0.91 18.53
N ASP A 297 -12.07 0.21 18.79
CA ASP A 297 -12.06 -0.99 19.63
C ASP A 297 -11.17 -2.08 19.02
N TYR A 298 -11.23 -2.26 17.71
CA TYR A 298 -10.34 -3.18 16.99
C TYR A 298 -8.88 -2.72 17.03
N LEU A 299 -8.63 -1.42 16.97
CA LEU A 299 -7.28 -0.87 16.99
C LEU A 299 -6.64 -1.03 18.38
N ASP A 300 -7.42 -0.89 19.44
CA ASP A 300 -6.98 -1.14 20.82
C ASP A 300 -6.69 -2.63 21.03
N ARG A 301 -7.54 -3.51 20.50
CA ARG A 301 -7.34 -4.97 20.58
C ARG A 301 -6.07 -5.40 19.84
N ILE A 302 -5.86 -4.96 18.60
CA ILE A 302 -4.64 -5.29 17.86
C ILE A 302 -3.41 -4.66 18.50
N LYS A 303 -3.53 -3.47 19.09
CA LYS A 303 -2.46 -2.84 19.86
C LYS A 303 -2.06 -3.67 21.07
N ALA A 304 -3.01 -4.21 21.82
CA ALA A 304 -2.70 -5.11 22.93
C ALA A 304 -1.92 -6.36 22.47
N ILE A 305 -2.28 -6.93 21.32
CA ILE A 305 -1.55 -8.08 20.73
C ILE A 305 -0.13 -7.66 20.29
N ALA A 306 0.01 -6.50 19.67
CA ALA A 306 1.30 -5.97 19.23
C ALA A 306 2.24 -5.66 20.41
N ASP A 307 1.70 -5.05 21.47
CA ASP A 307 2.45 -4.72 22.69
C ASP A 307 2.96 -6.00 23.39
N LYS A 308 2.17 -7.10 23.42
CA LYS A 308 2.63 -8.42 23.92
C LYS A 308 3.85 -8.98 23.17
N ASN A 309 4.03 -8.58 21.90
CA ASN A 309 5.08 -9.08 21.02
C ASN A 309 6.21 -8.05 20.79
N ASP A 310 6.24 -6.95 21.54
CA ASP A 310 7.18 -5.83 21.34
C ASP A 310 7.19 -5.31 19.89
N LEU A 311 6.00 -5.10 19.31
CA LEU A 311 5.80 -4.59 17.95
C LEU A 311 5.19 -3.19 17.99
N LYS A 312 5.77 -2.26 17.22
CA LYS A 312 5.24 -0.90 17.07
C LYS A 312 4.26 -0.85 15.92
N LEU A 313 3.06 -0.33 16.15
CA LEU A 313 2.05 -0.18 15.11
C LEU A 313 2.22 1.13 14.34
N LEU A 314 1.97 1.06 13.03
CA LEU A 314 1.89 2.18 12.11
C LEU A 314 0.64 1.99 11.23
N PRO A 315 -0.53 2.50 11.64
CA PRO A 315 -1.74 2.40 10.84
C PRO A 315 -1.56 3.15 9.51
N GLU A 316 -1.91 2.51 8.41
CA GLU A 316 -2.02 3.20 7.13
C GLU A 316 -3.43 3.77 6.97
N ILE A 317 -3.53 5.09 6.97
CA ILE A 317 -4.79 5.81 6.86
C ILE A 317 -4.59 6.97 5.89
N HIS A 318 -5.23 6.86 4.73
CA HIS A 318 -5.38 7.95 3.77
C HIS A 318 -6.65 8.73 4.08
N ALA A 319 -6.49 9.99 4.45
CA ALA A 319 -7.60 10.88 4.74
C ALA A 319 -7.24 12.32 4.37
N GLU A 320 -8.25 13.06 3.92
CA GLU A 320 -8.14 14.50 3.66
C GLU A 320 -7.64 15.19 4.94
N TYR A 321 -6.65 16.08 4.83
CA TYR A 321 -6.11 16.83 5.96
C TYR A 321 -7.22 17.52 6.79
N GLY A 322 -8.20 18.12 6.10
CA GLY A 322 -9.33 18.79 6.75
C GLY A 322 -10.25 17.86 7.56
N ALA A 323 -10.10 16.54 7.44
CA ALA A 323 -10.84 15.59 8.28
C ALA A 323 -10.31 15.55 9.72
N GLY A 324 -9.07 15.99 9.99
CA GLY A 324 -8.47 15.95 11.33
C GLY A 324 -8.07 14.54 11.82
N LEU A 325 -8.35 13.48 11.06
CA LEU A 325 -8.12 12.09 11.48
C LEU A 325 -6.66 11.79 11.85
N HIS A 326 -5.69 12.40 11.17
CA HIS A 326 -4.27 12.27 11.51
C HIS A 326 -3.95 12.77 12.93
N HIS A 327 -4.63 13.84 13.37
CA HIS A 327 -4.51 14.38 14.72
C HIS A 327 -5.11 13.40 15.73
N GLU A 328 -6.34 12.92 15.49
CA GLU A 328 -7.02 11.96 16.37
C GLU A 328 -6.20 10.68 16.56
N VAL A 329 -5.66 10.12 15.48
CA VAL A 329 -4.80 8.93 15.52
C VAL A 329 -3.52 9.20 16.34
N SER A 330 -2.94 10.39 16.20
CA SER A 330 -1.77 10.78 17.00
C SER A 330 -2.11 11.00 18.48
N GLU A 331 -3.27 11.57 18.83
CA GLU A 331 -3.71 11.75 20.22
C GLU A 331 -3.94 10.40 20.92
N LYS A 332 -4.32 9.38 20.16
CA LYS A 332 -4.42 7.98 20.61
C LYS A 332 -3.05 7.29 20.78
N GLY A 333 -1.95 7.99 20.50
CA GLY A 333 -0.58 7.51 20.72
C GLY A 333 -0.02 6.65 19.58
N TYR A 334 -0.67 6.65 18.41
CA TYR A 334 -0.16 5.94 17.23
C TYR A 334 0.78 6.84 16.42
N LYS A 335 1.79 6.21 15.82
CA LYS A 335 2.61 6.82 14.77
C LYS A 335 1.76 6.96 13.51
N ILE A 336 1.94 8.04 12.75
CA ILE A 336 1.19 8.29 11.50
C ILE A 336 2.12 8.31 10.28
N TYR A 337 1.56 8.04 9.12
CA TYR A 337 2.22 8.37 7.85
C TYR A 337 2.05 9.85 7.53
N ASP A 338 3.12 10.47 7.05
CA ASP A 338 3.05 11.80 6.44
C ASP A 338 2.79 11.65 4.94
N PHE A 339 1.51 11.43 4.60
CA PHE A 339 1.03 11.40 3.22
C PHE A 339 0.84 12.80 2.62
N PHE A 340 1.03 13.86 3.42
CA PHE A 340 0.96 15.23 2.94
C PHE A 340 2.28 15.67 2.30
N LEU A 341 3.42 15.27 2.87
CA LEU A 341 4.75 15.69 2.42
C LEU A 341 5.02 15.44 0.92
N PRO A 342 4.67 14.30 0.31
CA PRO A 342 4.94 14.06 -1.11
C PRO A 342 4.38 15.16 -2.02
N GLY A 343 3.07 15.42 -1.96
CA GLY A 343 2.46 16.46 -2.78
C GLY A 343 2.89 17.87 -2.37
N LEU A 344 3.08 18.12 -1.07
CA LEU A 344 3.57 19.42 -0.57
C LEU A 344 4.96 19.77 -1.11
N VAL A 345 5.89 18.82 -1.17
CA VAL A 345 7.25 19.09 -1.65
C VAL A 345 7.23 19.39 -3.15
N ILE A 346 6.46 18.65 -3.96
CA ILE A 346 6.31 18.97 -5.39
C ILE A 346 5.72 20.37 -5.54
N HIS A 347 4.61 20.67 -4.85
CA HIS A 347 3.98 21.99 -4.86
C HIS A 347 4.97 23.11 -4.46
N THR A 348 5.72 22.94 -3.37
CA THR A 348 6.70 23.91 -2.88
C THR A 348 7.81 24.20 -3.90
N LEU A 349 8.30 23.18 -4.60
CA LEU A 349 9.33 23.34 -5.61
C LEU A 349 8.81 24.03 -6.88
N GLU A 350 7.58 23.73 -7.29
CA GLU A 350 7.00 24.26 -8.54
C GLU A 350 6.47 25.69 -8.36
N LYS A 351 5.79 25.96 -7.24
CA LYS A 351 5.31 27.32 -6.89
C LYS A 351 6.42 28.20 -6.29
N LYS A 352 7.59 27.61 -5.98
CA LYS A 352 8.75 28.29 -5.36
C LYS A 352 8.40 28.96 -4.03
N SER A 353 7.47 28.35 -3.29
CA SER A 353 6.89 28.87 -2.07
C SER A 353 6.99 27.86 -0.93
N ASN A 354 7.52 28.30 0.21
CA ASN A 354 7.66 27.48 1.42
C ASN A 354 6.42 27.50 2.32
N THR A 355 5.42 28.32 2.03
CA THR A 355 4.30 28.63 2.95
C THR A 355 3.59 27.37 3.46
N ALA A 356 3.13 26.49 2.56
CA ALA A 356 2.41 25.28 2.94
C ALA A 356 3.30 24.26 3.66
N LEU A 357 4.54 24.07 3.19
CA LEU A 357 5.52 23.17 3.79
C LEU A 357 5.90 23.62 5.21
N VAL A 358 6.15 24.91 5.42
CA VAL A 358 6.51 25.48 6.74
C VAL A 358 5.35 25.35 7.71
N LYS A 359 4.11 25.62 7.27
CA LYS A 359 2.90 25.40 8.08
C LYS A 359 2.84 23.96 8.58
N TRP A 360 2.94 22.99 7.68
CA TRP A 360 2.89 21.57 8.05
C TRP A 360 4.04 21.17 8.98
N ALA A 361 5.27 21.63 8.70
CA ALA A 361 6.43 21.36 9.53
C ALA A 361 6.28 21.93 10.95
N GLN A 362 5.68 23.12 11.09
CA GLN A 362 5.37 23.72 12.40
C GLN A 362 4.30 22.89 13.14
N GLU A 363 3.23 22.49 12.45
CA GLU A 363 2.18 21.66 13.04
C GLU A 363 2.70 20.32 13.57
N ILE A 364 3.60 19.65 12.85
CA ILE A 364 4.23 18.41 13.34
C ILE A 364 5.00 18.67 14.65
N VAL A 365 5.75 19.77 14.73
CA VAL A 365 6.57 20.10 15.91
C VAL A 365 5.69 20.51 17.10
N GLU A 366 4.69 21.36 16.87
CA GLU A 366 3.80 21.89 17.91
C GLU A 366 2.93 20.80 18.52
N ASN A 367 2.35 19.94 17.68
CA ASN A 367 1.51 18.82 18.13
C ASN A 367 2.33 17.57 18.49
N LYS A 368 3.65 17.60 18.28
CA LYS A 368 4.57 16.48 18.55
C LYS A 368 4.18 15.19 17.82
N TYR A 369 3.70 15.31 16.59
CA TYR A 369 3.35 14.13 15.80
C TYR A 369 4.57 13.24 15.58
N ASP A 370 4.39 11.94 15.83
CA ASP A 370 5.39 10.93 15.49
C ASP A 370 5.08 10.40 14.08
N VAL A 371 5.86 10.82 13.10
CA VAL A 371 5.54 10.59 11.68
C VAL A 371 6.58 9.71 10.97
N VAL A 372 6.12 8.92 9.99
CA VAL A 372 6.96 8.32 8.95
C VAL A 372 6.68 9.05 7.65
N ASN A 373 7.68 9.77 7.14
CA ASN A 373 7.53 10.56 5.93
C ASN A 373 8.13 9.85 4.72
N MET A 374 7.72 10.26 3.52
CA MET A 374 8.18 9.68 2.26
C MET A 374 8.18 10.72 1.13
N LEU A 375 8.82 10.37 0.02
CA LEU A 375 8.62 11.03 -1.27
C LEU A 375 7.79 10.08 -2.16
N GLY A 376 8.42 9.12 -2.81
CA GLY A 376 7.74 7.97 -3.42
C GLY A 376 7.49 6.82 -2.43
N CYS A 377 6.61 5.91 -2.83
CA CYS A 377 6.44 4.59 -2.23
C CYS A 377 5.88 3.61 -3.27
N HIS A 378 5.47 2.42 -2.86
CA HIS A 378 4.89 1.41 -3.76
C HIS A 378 3.51 1.77 -4.35
N ASP A 379 2.84 2.79 -3.83
CA ASP A 379 1.56 3.32 -4.30
C ASP A 379 1.75 4.61 -5.11
N GLY A 380 0.64 5.24 -5.51
CA GLY A 380 0.70 6.53 -6.19
C GLY A 380 0.95 7.70 -5.22
N ILE A 381 1.33 8.85 -5.77
CA ILE A 381 1.53 10.09 -5.02
C ILE A 381 0.18 10.52 -4.45
N PRO A 382 0.03 10.66 -3.12
CA PRO A 382 -1.21 11.12 -2.50
C PRO A 382 -1.44 12.60 -2.80
N VAL A 383 -2.65 12.92 -3.27
CA VAL A 383 -3.06 14.30 -3.59
C VAL A 383 -4.38 14.66 -2.92
N LEU A 384 -5.27 13.69 -2.72
CA LEU A 384 -6.50 13.84 -1.96
C LEU A 384 -6.22 14.24 -0.50
N ASP A 385 -5.15 13.69 0.08
CA ASP A 385 -4.74 13.91 1.47
C ASP A 385 -4.48 15.39 1.79
N LEU A 386 -4.22 16.24 0.79
CA LEU A 386 -3.97 17.67 0.98
C LEU A 386 -5.23 18.53 1.09
N LYS A 387 -6.39 17.96 0.77
CA LYS A 387 -7.66 18.66 0.62
C LYS A 387 -8.28 19.04 1.98
N GLY A 388 -9.11 20.09 1.95
CA GLY A 388 -10.02 20.41 3.05
C GLY A 388 -11.24 19.48 3.07
N LYS A 389 -11.98 19.49 4.18
CA LYS A 389 -13.19 18.67 4.34
C LYS A 389 -14.22 19.39 5.20
N ILE A 390 -15.50 19.19 4.92
CA ILE A 390 -16.58 19.57 5.82
C ILE A 390 -16.72 18.50 6.89
N VAL A 391 -16.55 18.87 8.15
CA VAL A 391 -16.77 18.01 9.32
C VAL A 391 -17.79 18.71 10.22
N ASN A 392 -18.89 18.03 10.56
CA ASN A 392 -19.96 18.57 11.41
C ASN A 392 -20.51 19.92 10.92
N GLY A 393 -20.65 20.09 9.60
CA GLY A 393 -21.16 21.32 8.97
C GLY A 393 -20.15 22.47 8.89
N ILE A 394 -18.90 22.27 9.34
CA ILE A 394 -17.84 23.28 9.31
C ILE A 394 -16.79 22.86 8.28
N TYR A 395 -16.47 23.75 7.33
CA TYR A 395 -15.39 23.50 6.37
C TYR A 395 -14.03 23.74 7.03
N ASN A 396 -13.28 22.66 7.20
CA ASN A 396 -11.88 22.70 7.60
C ASN A 396 -11.01 22.82 6.35
N ARG A 397 -10.21 23.89 6.28
CA ARG A 397 -9.36 24.17 5.13
C ARG A 397 -8.24 23.12 5.00
N GLY A 398 -7.94 22.74 3.77
CA GLY A 398 -6.81 21.87 3.43
C GLY A 398 -5.43 22.49 3.69
N LEU A 399 -4.38 21.70 3.49
CA LEU A 399 -3.00 22.20 3.44
C LEU A 399 -2.75 22.96 2.13
N LEU A 400 -3.41 22.54 1.05
CA LEU A 400 -3.47 23.25 -0.23
C LEU A 400 -4.92 23.66 -0.54
N LEU A 401 -5.06 24.64 -1.43
CA LEU A 401 -6.35 24.98 -2.05
C LEU A 401 -6.69 23.95 -3.13
N ASP A 402 -7.98 23.74 -3.40
CA ASP A 402 -8.45 22.79 -4.42
C ASP A 402 -7.83 23.09 -5.81
N ASP A 403 -7.74 24.36 -6.21
CA ASP A 403 -7.08 24.79 -7.46
C ASP A 403 -5.59 24.42 -7.50
N ASP A 404 -4.86 24.55 -6.37
CA ASP A 404 -3.44 24.18 -6.31
C ASP A 404 -3.26 22.65 -6.36
N ILE A 405 -4.24 21.88 -5.86
CA ILE A 405 -4.25 20.42 -5.97
C ILE A 405 -4.51 20.00 -7.42
N GLU A 406 -5.46 20.64 -8.11
CA GLU A 406 -5.73 20.39 -9.53
C GLU A 406 -4.53 20.75 -10.42
N ASP A 407 -3.89 21.89 -10.18
CA ASP A 407 -2.65 22.28 -10.85
C ASP A 407 -1.55 21.23 -10.66
N LEU A 408 -1.35 20.77 -9.43
CA LEU A 408 -0.38 19.73 -9.08
C LEU A 408 -0.71 18.41 -9.79
N MET A 409 -1.98 18.04 -9.85
CA MET A 409 -2.42 16.83 -10.53
C MET A 409 -2.14 16.89 -12.03
N ASN A 410 -2.58 17.96 -12.68
CA ASN A 410 -2.38 18.17 -14.11
C ASN A 410 -0.89 18.17 -14.46
N LEU A 411 -0.07 18.82 -13.64
CA LEU A 411 1.38 18.81 -13.80
C LEU A 411 1.98 17.41 -13.82
N ILE A 412 1.57 16.53 -12.89
CA ILE A 412 2.09 15.15 -12.81
C ILE A 412 1.55 14.31 -13.98
N LEU A 413 0.30 14.53 -14.39
CA LEU A 413 -0.29 13.88 -15.57
C LEU A 413 0.43 14.27 -16.87
N ASP A 414 0.74 15.56 -17.05
CA ASP A 414 1.53 16.07 -18.18
C ASP A 414 2.96 15.48 -18.22
N ARG A 415 3.48 15.11 -17.04
CA ARG A 415 4.75 14.39 -16.88
C ARG A 415 4.61 12.87 -17.03
N GLY A 416 3.47 12.40 -17.54
CA GLY A 416 3.21 11.00 -17.87
C GLY A 416 2.65 10.16 -16.72
N GLY A 417 2.19 10.79 -15.63
CA GLY A 417 1.47 10.10 -14.57
C GLY A 417 0.14 9.48 -15.03
N ARG A 418 -0.42 8.58 -14.22
CA ARG A 418 -1.74 7.99 -14.43
C ARG A 418 -2.62 8.19 -13.21
N ILE A 419 -3.82 8.71 -13.42
CA ILE A 419 -4.76 8.95 -12.33
C ILE A 419 -5.36 7.64 -11.83
N LYS A 420 -5.55 7.55 -10.51
CA LYS A 420 -6.43 6.57 -9.88
C LYS A 420 -7.62 7.30 -9.28
N ASN A 421 -8.81 7.08 -9.87
CA ASN A 421 -10.06 7.67 -9.42
C ASN A 421 -10.73 6.82 -8.32
N LEU A 422 -11.58 7.45 -7.52
CA LEU A 422 -12.60 6.83 -6.68
C LEU A 422 -13.95 6.90 -7.39
N TYR A 423 -14.77 5.87 -7.22
CA TYR A 423 -16.06 5.70 -7.87
C TYR A 423 -17.14 5.40 -6.82
N ASP A 424 -18.38 5.83 -7.07
CA ASP A 424 -19.55 5.43 -6.28
C ASP A 424 -20.12 4.08 -6.74
N SER A 425 -21.21 3.63 -6.11
CA SER A 425 -21.89 2.37 -6.45
C SER A 425 -22.46 2.35 -7.86
N GLU A 426 -22.76 3.51 -8.45
CA GLU A 426 -23.24 3.67 -9.82
C GLU A 426 -22.09 3.74 -10.85
N GLY A 427 -20.85 3.84 -10.38
CA GLY A 427 -19.67 3.99 -11.21
C GLY A 427 -19.35 5.43 -11.60
N ASN A 428 -20.01 6.43 -11.00
CA ASN A 428 -19.66 7.83 -11.20
C ASN A 428 -18.38 8.17 -10.43
N LYS A 429 -17.54 9.04 -10.99
CA LYS A 429 -16.32 9.51 -10.32
C LYS A 429 -16.67 10.36 -9.11
N ILE A 430 -16.32 9.91 -7.90
CA ILE A 430 -16.46 10.68 -6.66
C ILE A 430 -15.32 11.69 -6.53
N SER A 431 -14.08 11.23 -6.65
CA SER A 431 -12.87 12.04 -6.44
C SER A 431 -11.65 11.37 -7.07
N TYR A 432 -10.52 12.05 -7.02
CA TYR A 432 -9.20 11.47 -7.28
C TYR A 432 -8.61 10.94 -5.97
N TYR A 433 -7.83 9.85 -6.03
CA TYR A 433 -7.18 9.28 -4.85
C TYR A 433 -5.67 9.57 -4.87
N GLN A 434 -4.99 9.05 -5.88
CA GLN A 434 -3.54 9.09 -6.03
C GLN A 434 -3.18 9.26 -7.52
N ILE A 435 -1.94 9.70 -7.78
CA ILE A 435 -1.37 9.72 -9.14
C ILE A 435 -0.20 8.75 -9.22
N ASN A 436 -0.30 7.74 -10.07
CA ASN A 436 0.77 6.78 -10.29
C ASN A 436 1.84 7.40 -11.20
N ALA A 437 3.01 7.65 -10.62
CA ALA A 437 4.24 8.09 -11.29
C ALA A 437 5.42 7.76 -10.37
N THR A 438 6.61 7.63 -10.94
CA THR A 438 7.85 7.74 -10.14
C THR A 438 7.98 9.16 -9.61
N TYR A 439 8.54 9.31 -8.41
CA TYR A 439 8.71 10.64 -7.83
C TYR A 439 9.68 11.51 -8.66
N PHE A 440 10.68 10.88 -9.29
CA PHE A 440 11.62 11.58 -10.17
C PHE A 440 10.95 12.11 -11.44
N SER A 441 10.14 11.30 -12.15
CA SER A 441 9.37 11.79 -13.30
C SER A 441 8.32 12.82 -12.86
N ALA A 442 7.71 12.68 -11.68
CA ALA A 442 6.79 13.68 -11.14
C ALA A 442 7.45 15.05 -10.89
N LEU A 443 8.77 15.11 -10.69
CA LEU A 443 9.56 16.36 -10.60
C LEU A 443 10.04 16.88 -11.97
N GLY A 444 9.68 16.19 -13.07
CA GLY A 444 10.13 16.51 -14.42
C GLY A 444 11.53 15.98 -14.73
N GLU A 445 11.96 14.92 -14.04
CA GLU A 445 13.27 14.28 -14.23
C GLU A 445 14.46 15.24 -14.01
N ASP A 446 14.28 16.20 -13.11
CA ASP A 446 15.26 17.20 -12.70
C ASP A 446 16.01 16.71 -11.45
N GLU A 447 17.29 16.31 -11.62
CA GLU A 447 18.12 15.77 -10.54
C GLU A 447 18.28 16.75 -9.38
N GLN A 448 18.38 18.07 -9.66
CA GLN A 448 18.50 19.08 -8.61
C GLN A 448 17.22 19.15 -7.78
N LYS A 449 16.05 19.07 -8.42
CA LYS A 449 14.77 19.00 -7.69
C LYS A 449 14.69 17.75 -6.84
N LEU A 450 15.09 16.58 -7.35
CA LEU A 450 15.07 15.35 -6.58
C LEU A 450 15.99 15.43 -5.37
N LEU A 451 17.19 15.96 -5.54
CA LEU A 451 18.15 16.10 -4.46
C LEU A 451 17.66 17.10 -3.39
N LEU A 452 17.11 18.25 -3.80
CA LEU A 452 16.50 19.21 -2.88
C LEU A 452 15.26 18.63 -2.17
N ALA A 453 14.41 17.89 -2.88
CA ALA A 453 13.27 17.18 -2.28
C ALA A 453 13.73 16.18 -1.21
N ARG A 454 14.80 15.42 -1.49
CA ARG A 454 15.41 14.51 -0.52
C ARG A 454 15.97 15.27 0.68
N ALA A 455 16.68 16.37 0.46
CA ALA A 455 17.22 17.20 1.54
C ALA A 455 16.10 17.72 2.46
N ILE A 456 15.03 18.26 1.88
CA ILE A 456 13.83 18.69 2.63
C ILE A 456 13.26 17.52 3.43
N GLN A 457 13.03 16.37 2.79
CA GLN A 457 12.47 15.19 3.46
C GLN A 457 13.32 14.76 4.67
N LEU A 458 14.64 14.69 4.51
CA LEU A 458 15.54 14.26 5.58
C LEU A 458 15.58 15.26 6.74
N PHE A 459 15.34 16.55 6.49
CA PHE A 459 15.31 17.60 7.52
C PHE A 459 13.92 17.84 8.13
N MET A 460 12.85 17.31 7.54
CA MET A 460 11.54 17.27 8.16
C MET A 460 11.56 16.38 9.42
N PRO A 461 10.72 16.67 10.43
CA PRO A 461 10.52 15.76 11.56
C PRO A 461 10.03 14.38 11.10
N GLY A 462 10.33 13.37 11.91
CA GLY A 462 9.91 11.98 11.68
C GLY A 462 10.98 11.07 11.11
N ILE A 463 10.57 9.83 10.79
CA ILE A 463 11.40 8.77 10.22
C ILE A 463 11.30 8.87 8.69
N PRO A 464 12.41 9.18 7.97
CA PRO A 464 12.37 9.26 6.52
C PRO A 464 12.42 7.86 5.89
N GLN A 465 11.38 7.55 5.13
CA GLN A 465 11.28 6.36 4.29
C GLN A 465 11.74 6.68 2.86
N ILE A 466 12.66 5.88 2.34
CA ILE A 466 13.30 6.07 1.03
C ILE A 466 12.86 4.94 0.12
N TRP A 467 12.09 5.26 -0.92
CA TRP A 467 11.74 4.32 -1.97
C TRP A 467 12.97 3.94 -2.78
N TYR A 468 13.21 2.64 -3.00
CA TYR A 468 14.40 2.18 -3.70
C TYR A 468 14.55 2.82 -5.08
N LEU A 469 13.44 3.02 -5.80
CA LEU A 469 13.48 3.55 -7.16
C LEU A 469 13.87 5.04 -7.17
N ASP A 470 13.39 5.81 -6.20
CA ASP A 470 13.76 7.23 -6.04
C ASP A 470 15.26 7.38 -5.69
N LEU A 471 15.81 6.45 -4.91
CA LEU A 471 17.24 6.46 -4.58
C LEU A 471 18.12 6.40 -5.83
N PHE A 472 17.67 5.69 -6.86
CA PHE A 472 18.36 5.54 -8.14
C PHE A 472 17.82 6.47 -9.25
N ALA A 473 17.00 7.47 -8.89
CA ALA A 473 16.37 8.38 -9.84
C ALA A 473 15.65 7.64 -11.00
N GLY A 474 14.95 6.54 -10.65
CA GLY A 474 14.20 5.75 -11.61
C GLY A 474 13.05 6.54 -12.22
N LYS A 475 12.79 6.29 -13.51
CA LYS A 475 11.77 6.98 -14.31
C LYS A 475 10.53 6.12 -14.48
N ASN A 476 9.44 6.74 -14.93
CA ASN A 476 8.21 6.05 -15.29
C ASN A 476 8.45 4.85 -16.24
N ASP A 477 7.96 3.68 -15.85
CA ASP A 477 8.06 2.46 -16.64
C ASP A 477 6.79 2.22 -17.45
N TYR A 478 6.76 2.83 -18.63
CA TYR A 478 5.63 2.69 -19.55
C TYR A 478 5.49 1.26 -20.09
N LYS A 479 6.58 0.49 -20.18
CA LYS A 479 6.50 -0.91 -20.64
C LYS A 479 5.84 -1.80 -19.58
N ALA A 480 6.19 -1.60 -18.31
CA ALA A 480 5.52 -2.30 -17.21
C ALA A 480 4.04 -1.91 -17.12
N LEU A 481 3.72 -0.63 -17.31
CA LEU A 481 2.33 -0.13 -17.40
C LEU A 481 1.54 -0.85 -18.50
N GLU A 482 2.05 -0.86 -19.74
CA GLU A 482 1.42 -1.51 -20.88
C GLU A 482 1.21 -3.02 -20.66
N LYS A 483 2.20 -3.70 -20.06
CA LYS A 483 2.11 -5.12 -19.75
C LYS A 483 1.07 -5.43 -18.66
N ALA A 484 0.88 -4.53 -17.71
CA ALA A 484 -0.01 -4.74 -16.57
C ALA A 484 -1.50 -4.43 -16.88
N GLY A 485 -1.78 -3.67 -17.94
CA GLY A 485 -3.13 -3.33 -18.38
C GLY A 485 -3.86 -2.33 -17.48
N ASP A 486 -5.17 -2.17 -17.68
CA ASP A 486 -6.00 -1.09 -17.11
C ASP A 486 -6.06 -1.07 -15.57
N GLY A 487 -5.79 -2.20 -14.90
CA GLY A 487 -5.72 -2.29 -13.44
C GLY A 487 -4.32 -2.09 -12.85
N GLY A 488 -3.30 -1.99 -13.71
CA GLY A 488 -1.89 -2.14 -13.37
C GLY A 488 -1.10 -0.83 -13.24
N HIS A 489 -1.77 0.32 -13.14
CA HIS A 489 -1.11 1.64 -13.20
C HIS A 489 0.03 1.82 -12.19
N LYS A 490 -0.01 1.13 -11.04
CA LYS A 490 1.05 1.20 -10.03
C LYS A 490 2.40 0.67 -10.53
N GLU A 491 2.42 -0.21 -11.54
CA GLU A 491 3.66 -0.82 -12.06
C GLU A 491 4.61 0.20 -12.71
N ILE A 492 4.09 1.39 -13.09
CA ILE A 492 4.90 2.51 -13.60
C ILE A 492 6.00 2.96 -12.61
N ASN A 493 5.83 2.70 -11.32
CA ASN A 493 6.73 3.11 -10.23
C ASN A 493 7.33 1.90 -9.48
N ARG A 494 7.43 0.74 -10.14
CA ARG A 494 7.82 -0.52 -9.50
C ARG A 494 8.82 -1.36 -10.31
N SER A 495 9.61 -0.69 -11.14
CA SER A 495 10.63 -1.34 -11.97
C SER A 495 11.68 -2.05 -11.13
N THR A 496 11.97 -3.30 -11.46
CA THR A 496 13.09 -4.03 -10.86
C THR A 496 14.42 -3.49 -11.41
N LEU A 497 15.37 -3.21 -10.51
CA LEU A 497 16.73 -2.81 -10.86
C LEU A 497 17.66 -4.02 -10.84
N THR A 498 18.43 -4.22 -11.90
CA THR A 498 19.46 -5.26 -11.93
C THR A 498 20.69 -4.83 -11.12
N ALA A 499 21.58 -5.78 -10.80
CA ALA A 499 22.87 -5.46 -10.18
C ALA A 499 23.70 -4.46 -11.01
N LYS A 500 23.58 -4.52 -12.35
CA LYS A 500 24.26 -3.57 -13.25
C LYS A 500 23.67 -2.17 -13.15
N ASP A 501 22.35 -2.05 -13.00
CA ASP A 501 21.68 -0.76 -12.81
C ASP A 501 22.11 -0.12 -11.50
N VAL A 502 22.22 -0.91 -10.42
CA VAL A 502 22.75 -0.45 -9.13
C VAL A 502 24.20 0.02 -9.27
N GLU A 503 25.07 -0.76 -9.93
CA GLU A 503 26.47 -0.38 -10.17
C GLU A 503 26.63 0.88 -11.03
N ALA A 504 25.76 1.07 -12.02
CA ALA A 504 25.74 2.27 -12.84
C ALA A 504 25.23 3.47 -12.03
N GLY A 505 24.14 3.29 -11.27
CA GLY A 505 23.56 4.32 -10.43
C GLY A 505 24.53 4.83 -9.38
N LEU A 506 25.30 3.96 -8.72
CA LEU A 506 26.32 4.35 -7.74
C LEU A 506 27.43 5.26 -8.31
N LYS A 507 27.56 5.35 -9.64
CA LYS A 507 28.52 6.24 -10.31
C LYS A 507 27.96 7.65 -10.57
N THR A 508 26.64 7.85 -10.50
CA THR A 508 26.01 9.16 -10.75
C THR A 508 26.06 10.05 -9.51
N ASP A 509 26.08 11.35 -9.71
CA ASP A 509 26.20 12.30 -8.60
C ASP A 509 24.90 12.39 -7.80
N ILE A 510 23.74 12.26 -8.44
CA ILE A 510 22.44 12.22 -7.75
C ILE A 510 22.37 11.08 -6.73
N VAL A 511 22.84 9.87 -7.05
CA VAL A 511 22.83 8.72 -6.10
C VAL A 511 23.85 8.93 -4.98
N LYS A 512 25.08 9.35 -5.32
CA LYS A 512 26.13 9.63 -4.31
C LYS A 512 25.69 10.69 -3.31
N ASN A 513 25.14 11.80 -3.81
CA ASN A 513 24.69 12.91 -2.98
C ASN A 513 23.49 12.49 -2.12
N GLN A 514 22.49 11.77 -2.67
CA GLN A 514 21.41 11.22 -1.85
C GLN A 514 21.93 10.31 -0.73
N LEU A 515 22.86 9.40 -1.03
CA LEU A 515 23.47 8.51 -0.04
C LEU A 515 24.26 9.28 1.04
N GLU A 516 24.94 10.36 0.67
CA GLU A 516 25.61 11.25 1.64
C GLU A 516 24.61 11.88 2.61
N LEU A 517 23.53 12.46 2.10
CA LEU A 517 22.49 13.08 2.94
C LEU A 517 21.80 12.04 3.83
N ILE A 518 21.52 10.86 3.29
CA ILE A 518 20.94 9.73 4.03
C ILE A 518 21.87 9.30 5.17
N ARG A 519 23.18 9.14 4.92
CA ARG A 519 24.15 8.82 5.97
C ARG A 519 24.20 9.91 7.05
N LEU A 520 24.21 11.19 6.67
CA LEU A 520 24.16 12.30 7.63
C LEU A 520 22.91 12.18 8.51
N ARG A 521 21.74 11.97 7.91
CA ARG A 521 20.47 11.86 8.62
C ARG A 521 20.39 10.65 9.55
N ASN A 522 20.95 9.52 9.12
CA ASN A 522 20.97 8.28 9.88
C ASN A 522 21.96 8.31 11.06
N ASN A 523 23.03 9.13 10.95
CA ASN A 523 24.14 9.09 11.90
C ASN A 523 24.25 10.28 12.84
N SER A 524 23.85 11.48 12.42
CA SER A 524 24.01 12.67 13.25
C SER A 524 23.04 12.66 14.44
N LYS A 525 23.61 12.89 15.63
CA LYS A 525 22.84 13.06 16.87
C LYS A 525 22.01 14.34 16.89
N ALA A 526 22.26 15.28 15.97
CA ALA A 526 21.50 16.53 15.87
C ALA A 526 20.00 16.27 15.67
N PHE A 527 19.65 15.28 14.85
CA PHE A 527 18.27 14.90 14.54
C PHE A 527 17.53 14.20 15.69
N LEU A 528 18.19 13.98 16.83
CA LEU A 528 17.55 13.54 18.08
C LEU A 528 17.28 14.72 19.04
N GLY A 529 17.40 15.95 18.52
CA GLY A 529 17.29 17.20 19.25
C GLY A 529 16.03 17.98 18.90
N VAL A 530 16.12 19.31 18.95
CA VAL A 530 15.02 20.22 18.64
C VAL A 530 15.22 20.76 17.22
N LEU A 531 14.13 20.80 16.45
CA LEU A 531 14.09 21.46 15.15
C LEU A 531 13.72 22.93 15.32
N LYS A 532 14.46 23.81 14.66
CA LYS A 532 14.10 25.22 14.43
C LYS A 532 13.88 25.43 12.94
N ILE A 533 12.73 26.00 12.59
CA ILE A 533 12.35 26.33 11.22
C ILE A 533 12.48 27.85 11.05
N ASN A 534 13.08 28.29 9.95
CA ASN A 534 13.16 29.71 9.61
C ASN A 534 12.88 29.92 8.11
N ALA A 535 11.96 30.84 7.80
CA ALA A 535 11.55 31.16 6.44
C ALA A 535 11.54 32.69 6.24
N PRO A 536 12.71 33.33 6.09
CA PRO A 536 12.80 34.79 6.05
C PRO A 536 12.16 35.41 4.81
N GLN A 537 11.99 34.62 3.74
CA GLN A 537 11.33 34.97 2.50
C GLN A 537 10.57 33.76 2.00
N GLU A 538 9.50 33.96 1.23
CA GLU A 538 8.65 32.87 0.72
C GLU A 538 9.42 31.81 -0.09
N HIS A 539 10.51 32.20 -0.75
CA HIS A 539 11.35 31.30 -1.55
C HIS A 539 12.61 30.81 -0.82
N LYS A 540 12.80 31.12 0.46
CA LYS A 540 13.98 30.70 1.25
C LYS A 540 13.56 29.99 2.52
N ILE A 541 14.03 28.77 2.71
CA ILE A 541 13.69 27.95 3.88
C ILE A 541 14.96 27.43 4.55
N SER A 542 14.96 27.39 5.87
CA SER A 542 16.00 26.77 6.69
C SER A 542 15.41 25.85 7.74
N PHE A 543 16.01 24.67 7.88
CA PHE A 543 15.73 23.70 8.94
C PHE A 543 17.01 23.47 9.74
N THR A 544 17.00 23.79 11.02
CA THR A 544 18.16 23.59 11.91
C THR A 544 17.80 22.61 13.03
N TRP A 545 18.41 21.44 13.02
CA TRP A 545 18.37 20.48 14.11
C TRP A 545 19.52 20.71 15.08
N LYS A 546 19.25 20.72 16.38
CA LYS A 546 20.28 20.88 17.41
C LYS A 546 20.05 19.99 18.62
N LYS A 547 21.08 19.27 19.05
CA LYS A 547 21.15 18.52 20.31
C LYS A 547 22.49 18.75 20.98
N LYS A 548 22.50 19.52 22.08
CA LYS A 548 23.72 19.95 22.78
C LYS A 548 24.71 20.60 21.79
N GLU A 549 25.92 20.07 21.64
CA GLU A 549 26.96 20.51 20.71
C GLU A 549 26.72 20.08 19.25
N HIS A 550 25.87 19.08 19.01
CA HIS A 550 25.59 18.60 17.65
C HIS A 550 24.55 19.47 16.94
N PHE A 551 24.82 19.83 15.69
CA PHE A 551 23.85 20.50 14.84
C PHE A 551 23.90 19.99 13.39
N ALA A 552 22.79 20.15 12.69
CA ALA A 552 22.68 20.00 11.24
C ALA A 552 21.70 21.07 10.73
N GLU A 553 22.07 21.80 9.69
CA GLU A 553 21.29 22.88 9.09
C GLU A 553 21.19 22.68 7.58
N LEU A 554 19.97 22.74 7.06
CA LEU A 554 19.67 22.87 5.65
C LEU A 554 19.24 24.31 5.39
N LYS A 555 19.86 24.99 4.41
CA LYS A 555 19.40 26.28 3.88
C LYS A 555 19.13 26.13 2.38
N ALA A 556 17.89 26.34 1.94
CA ALA A 556 17.50 26.17 0.55
C ALA A 556 16.89 27.44 -0.05
N ASN A 557 17.15 27.65 -1.34
CA ASN A 557 16.50 28.66 -2.17
C ASN A 557 15.65 27.97 -3.24
N LEU A 558 14.33 28.12 -3.16
CA LEU A 558 13.36 27.44 -4.01
C LEU A 558 13.34 27.98 -5.45
N ILE A 559 13.82 29.22 -5.69
CA ILE A 559 13.93 29.77 -7.04
C ILE A 559 15.10 29.14 -7.78
N THR A 560 16.28 29.09 -7.14
CA THR A 560 17.49 28.55 -7.77
C THR A 560 17.61 27.04 -7.63
N LYS A 561 16.82 26.44 -6.71
CA LYS A 561 16.89 25.05 -6.27
C LYS A 561 18.23 24.65 -5.63
N LYS A 562 19.11 25.64 -5.39
CA LYS A 562 20.40 25.44 -4.71
C LYS A 562 20.20 25.40 -3.20
N PHE A 563 21.03 24.63 -2.52
CA PHE A 563 20.97 24.55 -1.06
C PHE A 563 22.33 24.23 -0.45
N THR A 564 22.49 24.60 0.81
CA THR A 564 23.70 24.31 1.59
C THR A 564 23.30 23.45 2.78
N ILE A 565 24.12 22.46 3.09
CA ILE A 565 24.02 21.67 4.32
C ILE A 565 25.26 21.93 5.17
N SER A 566 25.05 22.38 6.40
CA SER A 566 26.09 22.61 7.40
C SER A 566 25.86 21.73 8.61
N TYR A 567 26.88 21.03 9.12
CA TYR A 567 26.72 20.15 10.28
C TYR A 567 28.01 19.99 11.06
N ASN A 568 27.89 19.51 12.31
CA ASN A 568 29.04 19.09 13.11
C ASN A 568 29.08 17.57 13.26
N GLU A 569 30.24 16.98 12.97
CA GLU A 569 30.53 15.58 13.25
C GLU A 569 31.88 15.45 13.96
N SER A 570 31.88 14.79 15.12
CA SER A 570 33.09 14.59 15.94
C SER A 570 33.86 15.88 16.28
N GLY A 571 33.17 17.01 16.44
CA GLY A 571 33.79 18.30 16.75
C GLY A 571 34.28 19.08 15.53
N VAL A 572 34.19 18.54 14.32
CA VAL A 572 34.53 19.22 13.06
C VAL A 572 33.26 19.73 12.39
N ASN A 573 33.30 20.98 11.90
CA ASN A 573 32.21 21.58 11.14
C ASN A 573 32.41 21.35 9.64
N TYR A 574 31.37 20.86 8.99
CA TYR A 574 31.31 20.63 7.55
C TYR A 574 30.27 21.57 6.92
N MET A 575 30.51 21.97 5.68
CA MET A 575 29.59 22.76 4.87
C MET A 575 29.72 22.31 3.42
N ASN A 576 28.62 21.82 2.86
CA ASN A 576 28.53 21.36 1.48
C ASN A 576 27.47 22.21 0.74
N ASP A 577 27.83 22.67 -0.46
CA ASP A 577 26.93 23.38 -1.37
C ASP A 577 26.46 22.42 -2.48
N TYR A 578 25.17 22.45 -2.76
CA TYR A 578 24.49 21.62 -3.77
C TYR A 578 23.64 22.47 -4.73
#